data_AF-A0A6B3IGC6-F1
#
_entry.id   AF-A0A6B3IGC6-F1
#
_cell.length_a   1.000
_cell.length_b   1.000
_cell.length_c   1.000
_cell.angle_alpha   90.00
_cell.angle_beta   90.00
_cell.angle_gamma   90.00
#
_symmetry.space_group_name_H-M   'P 1'
#
loop_
_entity.id
_entity.type
_entity.pdbx_description
1 polymer ?
#
loop_
_entity_poly.entity_id
_entity_poly.type
_entity_poly.pdbx_seq_one_letter_code
_entity_poly.pdbx_strand_id
1 'polypeptide(L)' 'TDREYQRLRDVGIAIIREVGVDTGGCNIQFAIDPTDGRVIVIEMNPRVSRSSALASKATGFPIAKIAAKLA' A
#
# COMPACT_ATOMS: atom_id res chain seq x y z
N THR A 1 -19.32 6.93 -4.10
CA THR A 1 -19.50 6.35 -2.76
C THR A 1 -18.71 5.05 -2.71
N ASP A 2 -17.61 5.02 -1.97
CA ASP A 2 -16.72 3.85 -1.90
C ASP A 2 -16.06 3.75 -0.51
N ARG A 3 -16.90 3.51 0.50
CA ARG A 3 -16.50 3.66 1.92
C ARG A 3 -15.44 2.64 2.34
N GLU A 4 -15.51 1.41 1.83
CA GLU A 4 -14.60 0.33 2.17
C GLU A 4 -13.20 0.60 1.61
N TYR A 5 -13.11 1.01 0.34
CA TYR A 5 -11.83 1.38 -0.25
C TYR A 5 -11.18 2.56 0.47
N GLN A 6 -11.96 3.60 0.83
CA GLN A 6 -11.41 4.72 1.61
C GLN A 6 -10.91 4.27 2.98
N ARG A 7 -11.62 3.34 3.65
CA ARG A 7 -11.15 2.75 4.91
C ARG A 7 -9.82 2.02 4.75
N LEU A 8 -9.66 1.21 3.70
CA LEU A 8 -8.40 0.52 3.42
C LEU A 8 -7.26 1.50 3.12
N ARG A 9 -7.56 2.57 2.36
CA ARG A 9 -6.62 3.65 2.06
C ARG A 9 -6.11 4.33 3.33
N ASP A 10 -7.02 4.69 4.23
CA ASP A 10 -6.67 5.40 5.46
C ASP A 10 -5.85 4.50 6.41
N VAL A 11 -6.24 3.23 6.57
CA VAL A 11 -5.45 2.25 7.32
C VAL A 11 -4.06 2.09 6.71
N GLY A 12 -3.97 2.02 5.37
CA GLY A 12 -2.68 1.89 4.69
C GLY A 12 -1.75 3.08 4.95
N ILE A 13 -2.27 4.31 4.89
CA ILE A 13 -1.51 5.52 5.22
C ILE A 13 -1.07 5.52 6.69
N ALA A 14 -1.93 5.07 7.60
CA ALA A 14 -1.59 4.97 9.02
C ALA A 14 -0.43 4.00 9.27
N ILE A 15 -0.44 2.82 8.64
CA ILE A 15 0.65 1.83 8.77
C ILE A 15 1.97 2.40 8.25
N ILE A 16 1.96 3.11 7.11
CA ILE A 16 3.18 3.72 6.54
C ILE A 16 3.83 4.66 7.55
N ARG A 17 3.02 5.50 8.19
CA ARG A 17 3.47 6.47 9.21
C ARG A 17 3.98 5.78 10.47
N GLU A 18 3.25 4.78 10.95
CA GLU A 18 3.62 4.06 12.18
C GLU A 18 4.92 3.25 12.02
N VAL A 19 5.11 2.63 10.85
CA VAL A 19 6.35 1.88 10.55
C VAL A 19 7.54 2.82 10.27
N GLY A 20 7.29 4.09 9.98
CA GLY A 20 8.35 5.08 9.71
C GLY A 20 8.95 5.00 8.31
N VAL A 21 8.14 4.66 7.29
CA VAL A 21 8.59 4.73 5.89
C VAL A 21 8.40 6.16 5.39
N ASP A 22 9.38 7.01 5.69
CA ASP A 22 9.34 8.45 5.36
C ASP A 22 9.68 8.74 3.89
N THR A 23 10.63 7.97 3.33
CA THR A 23 11.18 8.22 1.99
C THR A 23 11.29 6.92 1.18
N GLY A 24 10.19 6.51 0.55
CA GLY A 24 10.20 5.32 -0.30
C GLY A 24 8.83 4.79 -0.66
N GLY A 25 8.81 3.63 -1.32
CA GLY A 25 7.59 2.89 -1.62
C GLY A 25 7.49 1.64 -0.78
N CYS A 26 6.26 1.22 -0.47
CA CYS A 26 5.98 0.02 0.27
C CYS A 26 4.76 -0.72 -0.31
N ASN A 27 4.54 -1.95 0.13
CA ASN A 27 3.35 -2.72 -0.20
C ASN A 27 2.68 -3.27 1.07
N ILE A 28 1.38 -3.04 1.20
CA ILE A 28 0.56 -3.50 2.33
C ILE A 28 -0.47 -4.49 1.81
N GLN A 29 -0.70 -5.55 2.57
CA GLN A 29 -1.69 -6.57 2.24
C GLN A 29 -2.75 -6.66 3.35
N PHE A 30 -3.99 -6.81 2.92
CA PHE A 30 -5.17 -6.89 3.77
C PHE A 30 -5.96 -8.16 3.45
N ALA A 31 -6.61 -8.72 4.45
CA ALA A 31 -7.73 -9.63 4.29
C ALA A 31 -9.03 -8.91 4.66
N ILE A 32 -10.10 -9.17 3.91
CA ILE A 32 -11.42 -8.60 4.14
C ILE A 32 -12.40 -9.76 4.24
N ASP A 33 -13.15 -9.83 5.33
CA ASP A 33 -14.26 -10.76 5.45
C ASP A 33 -15.43 -10.26 4.56
N PRO A 34 -15.89 -11.04 3.57
CA PRO A 34 -16.96 -10.62 2.67
C PRO A 34 -18.34 -10.58 3.34
N THR A 35 -18.49 -11.16 4.53
CA THR A 35 -19.78 -11.22 5.23
C THR A 35 -20.09 -9.94 6.00
N ASP A 36 -19.09 -9.33 6.63
CA ASP A 36 -19.24 -8.16 7.50
C ASP A 36 -18.26 -7.01 7.20
N GLY A 37 -17.36 -7.18 6.22
CA GLY A 37 -16.36 -6.19 5.84
C GLY A 37 -15.23 -6.03 6.84
N ARG A 38 -15.02 -6.98 7.75
CA ARG A 38 -13.92 -6.94 8.72
C ARG A 38 -12.58 -6.94 8.01
N VAL A 39 -11.79 -5.89 8.25
CA VAL A 39 -10.44 -5.73 7.68
C VAL A 39 -9.40 -6.25 8.67
N ILE A 40 -8.48 -7.07 8.19
CA ILE A 40 -7.29 -7.55 8.91
C ILE A 40 -6.05 -7.18 8.09
N VAL A 41 -5.06 -6.57 8.73
CA VAL A 41 -3.74 -6.32 8.13
C VAL A 41 -2.93 -7.61 8.19
N ILE A 42 -2.39 -8.05 7.05
CA ILE A 42 -1.59 -9.27 6.96
C ILE A 42 -0.10 -8.94 7.14
N GLU A 43 0.42 -8.05 6.30
CA GLU A 43 1.82 -7.63 6.35
C GLU A 43 2.06 -6.27 5.67
N MET A 44 3.22 -5.70 5.97
CA MET A 44 3.81 -4.55 5.30
C MET A 44 5.21 -4.91 4.80
N ASN A 45 5.49 -4.62 3.53
CA ASN A 45 6.82 -4.75 2.93
C ASN A 45 7.40 -3.34 2.71
N PRO A 46 8.36 -2.87 3.53
CA PRO A 46 8.93 -1.53 3.46
C PRO A 46 9.99 -1.41 2.34
N ARG A 47 9.63 -1.82 1.13
CA ARG A 47 10.47 -1.78 -0.07
C ARG A 47 9.61 -1.91 -1.33
N VAL A 48 10.23 -1.66 -2.48
CA VAL A 48 9.65 -2.07 -3.77
C VAL A 48 9.52 -3.60 -3.85
N SER A 49 8.44 -4.07 -4.46
CA SER A 49 8.12 -5.50 -4.58
C SER A 49 7.72 -5.88 -6.02
N ARG A 50 7.52 -7.18 -6.27
CA ARG A 50 6.93 -7.67 -7.53
C ARG A 50 5.57 -7.00 -7.80
N SER A 51 4.77 -6.81 -6.75
CA SER A 51 3.49 -6.10 -6.83
C SER A 51 3.66 -4.61 -7.17
N SER A 52 4.71 -3.94 -6.67
CA SER A 52 5.02 -2.56 -7.08
C SER A 52 5.39 -2.46 -8.57
N ALA A 53 6.10 -3.45 -9.12
CA ALA A 53 6.42 -3.51 -10.54
C ALA A 53 5.15 -3.71 -11.39
N LEU A 54 4.26 -4.62 -10.97
CA LEU A 54 2.95 -4.82 -11.60
C LEU A 54 2.12 -3.52 -11.55
N ALA A 55 2.02 -2.87 -10.40
CA ALA A 55 1.28 -1.61 -10.24
C ALA A 55 1.86 -0.50 -11.12
N SER A 56 3.19 -0.43 -11.28
CA SER A 56 3.82 0.55 -12.16
C SER A 56 3.45 0.33 -13.63
N LYS A 57 3.31 -0.93 -14.05
CA LYS A 57 2.85 -1.26 -15.41
C LYS A 57 1.35 -1.01 -15.59
N ALA A 58 0.54 -1.33 -14.59
CA ALA A 58 -0.91 -1.13 -14.64
C ALA A 58 -1.31 0.36 -14.67
N THR A 59 -0.55 1.22 -13.99
CA THR A 59 -0.89 2.65 -13.84
C THR A 59 -0.07 3.59 -14.74
N GLY A 60 1.05 3.11 -15.28
CA GLY A 60 2.05 3.97 -15.94
C GLY A 60 2.90 4.80 -14.96
N PHE A 61 2.66 4.71 -13.65
CA PHE A 61 3.41 5.45 -12.64
C PHE A 61 4.73 4.72 -12.28
N PRO A 62 5.91 5.32 -12.47
CA PRO A 62 7.17 4.62 -12.27
C PRO A 62 7.59 4.57 -10.79
N ILE A 63 6.94 3.72 -9.98
CA ILE A 63 7.09 3.66 -8.51
C ILE A 63 8.56 3.56 -8.08
N ALA A 64 9.32 2.62 -8.65
CA ALA A 64 10.72 2.42 -8.25
C ALA A 64 11.61 3.65 -8.56
N LYS A 65 11.37 4.31 -9.70
CA LYS A 65 12.10 5.53 -10.09
C LYS A 65 11.81 6.69 -9.16
N ILE A 66 10.56 6.82 -8.70
CA ILE A 66 10.16 7.87 -7.76
C ILE A 66 10.68 7.56 -6.36
N ALA A 67 10.53 6.32 -5.88
CA ALA A 67 11.06 5.89 -4.59
C ALA A 67 12.59 6.15 -4.49
N ALA A 68 13.34 5.84 -5.54
CA ALA A 68 14.79 6.10 -5.58
C ALA A 68 15.17 7.59 -5.62
N LYS A 69 14.25 8.49 -6.03
CA LYS A 69 14.46 9.94 -5.97
C LYS A 69 14.07 10.56 -4.63
N LEU A 70 13.25 9.86 -3.86
CA LEU A 70 12.77 10.32 -2.55
C LEU A 70 13.69 9.88 -1.41
N ALA A 71 14.38 8.75 -1.57
CA ALA A 71 15.43 8.28 -0.67
C ALA A 71 16.62 9.25 -0.65
#